data_AF-A0A803KVB8-F1
#
_entry.id   AF-A0A803KVB8-F1
#
_cell.length_a   1.000
_cell.length_b   1.000
_cell.length_c   1.000
_cell.angle_alpha   90.00
_cell.angle_beta   90.00
_cell.angle_gamma   90.00
#
_symmetry.space_group_name_H-M   'P 1'
#
loop_
_entity.id
_entity.type
_entity.pdbx_description
1 polymer ?
#
loop_
_entity_poly.entity_id
_entity_poly.type
_entity_poly.pdbx_seq_one_letter_code
_entity_poly.pdbx_strand_id
1 'polypeptide(L)'
;MYVTRPLSLYKSHPELLSIPPVEGPGSGYLVLQNDEDIEYVHSISGPKALLKDLPFPQNKILTVCYTYSYGGPSGDHTEKHKTLFIPIINQPLSSNCYYVMMADRNCKGSITDKEPEKLNPHNICQMFEIFKTRTSRFSARSVHPEGIPPKFLREQGWRINHLKTKIMIGEADGLNSVLRSQLPDFYFPLSTEHSKSVTVGK
;
A
#
# COMPACT_ATOMS: atom_id res chain seq x y z
N MET A 1 -0.32 14.22 -5.89
CA MET A 1 -1.34 14.25 -4.82
C MET A 1 -2.04 12.90 -4.71
N TYR A 2 -2.42 12.45 -3.51
CA TYR A 2 -3.16 11.19 -3.35
C TYR A 2 -4.68 11.40 -3.30
N VAL A 3 -5.42 10.49 -3.95
CA VAL A 3 -6.88 10.38 -3.89
C VAL A 3 -7.26 9.18 -3.02
N THR A 4 -8.08 9.40 -2.00
CA THR A 4 -8.56 8.33 -1.14
C THR A 4 -9.76 7.61 -1.75
N ARG A 5 -9.75 6.28 -1.71
CA ARG A 5 -10.84 5.40 -2.17
C ARG A 5 -11.07 4.30 -1.13
N PRO A 6 -12.32 3.89 -0.85
CA PRO A 6 -12.57 2.81 0.10
C PRO A 6 -12.20 1.44 -0.50
N LEU A 7 -11.68 0.52 0.32
CA LEU A 7 -11.30 -0.83 -0.11
C LEU A 7 -12.51 -1.62 -0.64
N SER A 8 -13.68 -1.42 -0.05
CA SER A 8 -14.94 -2.07 -0.45
C SER A 8 -15.36 -1.73 -1.89
N LEU A 9 -15.01 -0.54 -2.40
CA LEU A 9 -15.23 -0.17 -3.80
C LEU A 9 -14.50 -1.12 -4.75
N TYR A 10 -13.24 -1.43 -4.47
CA TYR A 10 -12.45 -2.34 -5.31
C TYR A 10 -12.85 -3.81 -5.16
N LYS A 11 -13.40 -4.20 -3.99
CA LYS A 11 -13.97 -5.54 -3.81
C LYS A 11 -15.21 -5.75 -4.67
N SER A 12 -16.04 -4.72 -4.80
CA SER A 12 -17.27 -4.76 -5.62
C SER A 12 -17.01 -4.54 -7.10
N HIS A 13 -16.00 -3.74 -7.44
CA HIS A 13 -15.67 -3.33 -8.81
C HIS A 13 -14.15 -3.52 -9.07
N PRO A 14 -13.68 -4.76 -9.26
CA PRO A 14 -12.25 -5.06 -9.42
C PRO A 14 -11.62 -4.39 -10.64
N GLU A 15 -12.39 -4.08 -11.68
CA GLU A 15 -11.96 -3.38 -12.89
C GLU A 15 -11.37 -1.99 -12.60
N LEU A 16 -11.83 -1.34 -11.52
CA LEU A 16 -11.34 -0.04 -11.10
C LEU A 16 -9.89 -0.07 -10.61
N LEU A 17 -9.36 -1.26 -10.25
CA LEU A 17 -7.96 -1.41 -9.84
C LEU A 17 -6.99 -1.04 -10.97
N SER A 18 -7.40 -1.21 -12.23
CA SER A 18 -6.57 -0.97 -13.41
C SER A 18 -6.68 0.45 -13.96
N ILE A 19 -7.55 1.29 -13.39
CA ILE A 19 -7.70 2.68 -13.80
C ILE A 19 -6.58 3.51 -13.15
N PRO A 20 -5.79 4.28 -13.93
CA PRO A 20 -4.78 5.15 -13.36
C PRO A 20 -5.41 6.42 -12.73
N PRO A 21 -4.71 7.07 -11.79
CA PRO A 21 -5.12 8.34 -11.20
C PRO A 21 -5.43 9.43 -12.25
N VAL A 22 -6.64 10.02 -12.18
CA VAL A 22 -7.16 10.96 -13.19
C VAL A 22 -6.78 12.42 -12.89
N GLU A 23 -6.33 12.73 -11.68
CA GLU A 23 -6.09 14.12 -11.23
C GLU A 23 -4.83 14.78 -11.81
N GLY A 24 -4.11 14.09 -12.70
CA GLY A 24 -2.94 14.60 -13.41
C GLY A 24 -1.61 13.98 -12.96
N PRO A 25 -0.48 14.43 -13.54
CA PRO A 25 0.84 13.91 -13.21
C PRO A 25 1.16 14.03 -11.72
N GLY A 26 1.85 13.02 -11.18
CA GLY A 26 2.20 12.94 -9.77
C GLY A 26 1.04 12.57 -8.85
N SER A 27 -0.09 12.12 -9.39
CA SER A 27 -1.24 11.68 -8.58
C SER A 27 -1.21 10.18 -8.26
N GLY A 28 -1.80 9.75 -7.16
CA GLY A 28 -1.80 8.36 -6.69
C GLY A 28 -3.09 7.99 -5.97
N TYR A 29 -3.29 6.71 -5.67
CA TYR A 29 -4.42 6.26 -4.84
C TYR A 29 -3.99 5.90 -3.42
N LEU A 30 -4.82 6.23 -2.44
CA LEU A 30 -4.78 5.65 -1.09
C LEU A 30 -6.05 4.86 -0.86
N VAL A 31 -5.91 3.67 -0.32
CA VAL A 31 -7.01 2.75 -0.07
C VAL A 31 -7.32 2.77 1.42
N LEU A 32 -8.58 3.03 1.75
CA LEU A 32 -9.04 3.11 3.14
C LEU A 32 -9.91 1.90 3.45
N GLN A 33 -9.60 1.17 4.52
CA GLN A 33 -10.44 0.05 4.97
C GLN A 33 -11.26 0.47 6.19
N ASN A 34 -12.56 0.22 6.16
CA ASN A 34 -13.45 0.39 7.31
C ASN A 34 -13.26 -0.76 8.31
N ASP A 35 -13.60 -0.52 9.58
CA ASP A 35 -13.41 -1.54 10.63
C ASP A 35 -14.42 -2.70 10.53
N GLU A 36 -15.56 -2.46 9.89
CA GLU A 36 -16.60 -3.45 9.61
C GLU A 36 -16.16 -4.46 8.52
N ASP A 37 -15.22 -4.07 7.64
CA ASP A 37 -14.73 -4.89 6.53
C ASP A 37 -13.51 -5.76 6.91
N ILE A 38 -13.23 -5.91 8.21
CA ILE A 38 -12.11 -6.71 8.71
C ILE A 38 -12.53 -8.18 8.82
N GLU A 39 -11.90 -9.01 8.01
CA GLU A 39 -11.99 -10.47 8.17
C GLU A 39 -11.04 -10.95 9.29
N TYR A 40 -11.62 -11.64 10.27
CA TYR A 40 -10.87 -12.31 11.34
C TYR A 40 -10.79 -13.81 11.04
N VAL A 41 -9.56 -14.34 11.07
CA VAL A 41 -9.30 -15.78 11.02
C VAL A 41 -9.07 -16.28 12.43
N HIS A 42 -9.79 -17.31 12.86
CA HIS A 42 -9.55 -17.96 14.14
C HIS A 42 -8.21 -18.72 14.09
N SER A 43 -7.33 -18.42 15.04
CA SER A 43 -6.06 -19.15 15.24
C SER A 43 -5.98 -19.67 16.66
N ILE A 44 -5.07 -20.62 16.91
CA ILE A 44 -4.83 -21.21 18.25
C ILE A 44 -4.53 -20.12 19.31
N SER A 45 -3.93 -19.00 18.89
CA SER A 45 -3.64 -17.84 19.74
C SER A 45 -4.75 -16.77 19.75
N GLY A 46 -5.98 -17.13 19.39
CA GLY A 46 -7.12 -16.22 19.26
C GLY A 46 -7.33 -15.69 17.84
N PRO A 47 -8.40 -14.88 17.63
CA PRO A 47 -8.73 -14.31 16.33
C PRO A 47 -7.63 -13.36 15.85
N LYS A 48 -7.15 -13.57 14.62
CA LYS A 48 -6.17 -12.70 13.95
C LYS A 48 -6.80 -12.10 12.71
N ALA A 49 -6.72 -10.79 12.59
CA ALA A 49 -7.11 -10.08 11.38
C ALA A 49 -6.03 -10.28 10.31
N LEU A 50 -6.26 -11.23 9.41
CA LEU A 50 -5.31 -11.61 8.37
C LEU A 50 -5.72 -10.93 7.06
N LEU A 51 -4.80 -10.18 6.48
CA LEU A 51 -5.01 -9.60 5.16
C LEU A 51 -4.49 -10.58 4.10
N LYS A 52 -5.37 -10.97 3.18
CA LYS A 52 -5.09 -12.00 2.15
C LYS A 52 -4.99 -11.44 0.73
N ASP A 53 -5.49 -10.24 0.50
CA ASP A 53 -5.68 -9.67 -0.83
C ASP A 53 -5.11 -8.27 -0.96
N LEU A 54 -4.77 -7.91 -2.18
CA LEU A 54 -4.34 -6.57 -2.58
C LEU A 54 -5.56 -5.78 -3.08
N PRO A 55 -5.53 -4.44 -3.02
CA PRO A 55 -4.46 -3.60 -2.48
C PRO A 55 -4.47 -3.50 -0.95
N PHE A 56 -3.32 -3.17 -0.36
CA PHE A 56 -3.23 -2.93 1.08
C PHE A 56 -3.90 -1.62 1.50
N PRO A 57 -4.50 -1.53 2.71
CA PRO A 57 -5.05 -0.29 3.24
C PRO A 57 -3.96 0.62 3.81
N GLN A 58 -4.09 1.93 3.60
CA GLN A 58 -3.15 2.96 4.06
C GLN A 58 -3.58 3.65 5.36
N ASN A 59 -4.81 3.42 5.83
CA ASN A 59 -5.27 3.92 7.13
C ASN A 59 -4.95 2.98 8.31
N LYS A 60 -4.09 1.97 8.09
CA LYS A 60 -3.69 0.98 9.10
C LYS A 60 -2.20 0.68 9.02
N ILE A 61 -1.58 0.47 10.18
CA ILE A 61 -0.22 -0.09 10.23
C ILE A 61 -0.31 -1.60 10.04
N LEU A 62 0.40 -2.10 9.03
CA LEU A 62 0.49 -3.52 8.73
C LEU A 62 1.66 -4.15 9.47
N THR A 63 1.51 -5.40 9.91
CA THR A 63 2.56 -6.20 10.50
C THR A 63 2.92 -7.33 9.55
N VAL A 64 4.07 -7.22 8.90
CA VAL A 64 4.64 -8.28 8.09
C VAL A 64 5.20 -9.35 9.02
N CYS A 65 4.72 -10.57 8.87
CA CYS A 65 5.14 -11.72 9.65
C CYS A 65 5.80 -12.73 8.74
N TYR A 66 7.04 -13.11 9.06
CA TYR A 66 7.76 -14.19 8.41
C TYR A 66 8.12 -15.26 9.44
N THR A 67 7.84 -16.51 9.12
CA THR A 67 8.12 -17.65 10.00
C THR A 67 9.13 -18.54 9.31
N TYR A 68 10.28 -18.74 9.92
CA TYR A 68 11.29 -19.69 9.48
C TYR A 68 11.48 -20.77 10.55
N SER A 69 11.80 -21.98 10.10
CA SER A 69 12.09 -23.12 10.95
C SER A 69 13.57 -23.42 10.88
N TYR A 70 14.25 -23.49 12.02
CA TYR A 70 15.67 -23.86 12.07
C TYR A 70 15.90 -25.38 12.08
N GLY A 71 14.85 -26.20 11.93
CA GLY A 71 14.97 -27.65 11.88
C GLY A 71 15.50 -28.32 13.15
N GLY A 72 15.56 -27.59 14.27
CA GLY A 72 16.06 -28.06 15.57
C GLY A 72 15.03 -27.93 16.71
N PRO A 73 15.39 -28.27 17.95
CA PRO A 73 14.48 -28.25 19.11
C PRO A 73 13.96 -26.85 19.48
N SER A 74 14.54 -25.81 18.88
CA SER A 74 14.26 -24.39 19.11
C SER A 74 12.87 -23.93 18.63
N GLY A 75 12.12 -24.79 17.91
CA GLY A 75 10.81 -24.46 17.37
C GLY A 75 10.84 -23.44 16.23
N ASP A 76 9.66 -23.05 15.77
CA ASP A 76 9.49 -22.05 14.71
C ASP A 76 9.67 -20.64 15.27
N HIS A 77 10.51 -19.84 14.62
CA HIS A 77 10.67 -18.43 14.97
C HIS A 77 9.85 -17.56 14.00
N THR A 78 9.17 -16.54 14.54
CA THR A 78 8.40 -15.60 13.73
C THR A 78 8.89 -14.17 13.96
N GLU A 79 9.48 -13.59 12.92
CA GLU A 79 9.83 -12.17 12.88
C GLU A 79 8.60 -11.33 12.52
N LYS A 80 8.49 -10.15 13.12
CA LYS A 80 7.37 -9.23 12.93
C LYS A 80 7.88 -7.81 12.69
N HIS A 81 7.48 -7.20 11.58
CA HIS A 81 7.85 -5.84 11.24
C HIS A 81 6.61 -4.98 11.01
N LYS A 82 6.50 -3.86 11.72
CA LYS A 82 5.44 -2.87 11.50
C LYS A 82 5.83 -2.01 10.31
N THR A 83 4.97 -1.98 9.30
CA THR A 83 5.28 -1.44 7.98
C THR A 83 4.09 -0.72 7.39
N LEU A 84 4.38 0.37 6.68
CA LEU A 84 3.44 1.09 5.82
C LEU A 84 3.79 0.81 4.36
N PHE A 85 2.75 0.49 3.59
CA PHE A 85 2.83 0.28 2.16
C PHE A 85 2.04 1.41 1.49
N ILE A 86 2.73 2.30 0.79
CA ILE A 86 2.10 3.43 0.10
C ILE A 86 2.12 3.15 -1.40
N PRO A 87 0.97 3.08 -2.10
CA PRO A 87 0.93 2.87 -3.54
C PRO A 87 1.74 3.93 -4.28
N ILE A 88 2.43 3.52 -5.34
CA ILE A 88 3.22 4.43 -6.15
C ILE A 88 2.31 5.37 -6.95
N ILE A 89 2.75 6.61 -7.11
CA ILE A 89 2.07 7.63 -7.93
C ILE A 89 2.17 7.29 -9.42
N ASN A 90 1.23 7.79 -10.23
CA ASN A 90 1.13 7.58 -11.67
C ASN A 90 0.92 6.12 -12.10
N GLN A 91 0.56 5.22 -11.17
CA GLN A 91 0.27 3.83 -11.49
C GLN A 91 -1.12 3.42 -10.98
N PRO A 92 -1.81 2.52 -11.70
CA PRO A 92 -3.01 1.88 -11.19
C PRO A 92 -2.70 0.99 -9.99
N LEU A 93 -3.68 0.73 -9.13
CA LEU A 93 -3.51 -0.14 -7.96
C LEU A 93 -3.22 -1.60 -8.36
N SER A 94 -3.65 -2.04 -9.54
CA SER A 94 -3.37 -3.37 -10.08
C SER A 94 -1.89 -3.62 -10.39
N SER A 95 -1.07 -2.56 -10.46
CA SER A 95 0.39 -2.69 -10.53
C SER A 95 0.98 -3.37 -9.29
N ASN A 96 0.29 -3.26 -8.14
CA ASN A 96 0.74 -3.73 -6.84
C ASN A 96 2.14 -3.22 -6.46
N CYS A 97 2.52 -2.04 -6.95
CA CYS A 97 3.78 -1.42 -6.63
C CYS A 97 3.62 -0.42 -5.48
N TYR A 98 4.50 -0.51 -4.49
CA TYR A 98 4.45 0.27 -3.26
C TYR A 98 5.82 0.85 -2.90
N TYR A 99 5.80 2.02 -2.29
CA TYR A 99 6.85 2.44 -1.37
C TYR A 99 6.65 1.74 -0.03
N VAL A 100 7.74 1.28 0.57
CA VAL A 100 7.72 0.54 1.83
C VAL A 100 8.46 1.32 2.91
N MET A 101 7.78 1.61 4.02
CA MET A 101 8.37 2.31 5.17
C MET A 101 8.20 1.50 6.44
N MET A 102 9.28 1.37 7.21
CA MET A 102 9.21 0.76 8.54
C MET A 102 8.60 1.76 9.53
N ALA A 103 7.54 1.35 10.22
CA ALA A 103 6.89 2.11 11.27
C ALA A 103 7.50 1.83 12.65
N ASP A 104 8.29 0.77 12.78
CA ASP A 104 9.03 0.48 14.00
C ASP A 104 10.36 1.24 14.03
N ARG A 105 10.51 2.17 14.98
CA ARG A 105 11.77 2.90 15.21
C ARG A 105 12.89 1.99 15.75
N ASN A 106 12.55 0.83 16.30
CA ASN A 106 13.48 -0.08 16.95
C ASN A 106 14.02 -1.18 16.04
N CYS A 107 13.60 -1.22 14.77
CA CYS A 107 14.28 -2.01 13.75
C CYS A 107 15.58 -1.30 13.32
N LYS A 108 16.53 -1.14 14.27
CA LYS A 108 17.94 -1.06 13.93
C LYS A 108 18.26 -2.39 13.27
N GLY A 109 18.23 -2.42 11.94
CA GLY A 109 18.77 -3.53 11.19
C GLY A 109 20.16 -3.86 11.73
N SER A 110 20.49 -5.15 11.76
CA SER A 110 21.84 -5.60 12.04
C SER A 110 22.85 -4.74 11.27
N ILE A 111 24.05 -4.58 11.83
CA ILE A 111 25.13 -3.62 11.51
C ILE A 111 25.44 -3.40 10.00
N THR A 112 24.91 -4.25 9.12
CA THR A 112 25.01 -4.21 7.66
C THR A 112 23.90 -3.44 6.92
N ASP A 113 22.76 -3.14 7.54
CA ASP A 113 21.67 -2.43 6.86
C ASP A 113 21.81 -0.91 7.06
N LYS A 114 21.98 -0.18 5.94
CA LYS A 114 21.97 1.29 5.91
C LYS A 114 20.67 1.77 6.56
N GLU A 115 20.77 2.80 7.41
CA GLU A 115 19.60 3.44 8.03
C GLU A 115 18.53 3.73 6.97
N PRO A 116 17.23 3.44 7.24
CA PRO A 116 16.18 3.59 6.24
C PRO A 116 16.22 5.01 5.67
N GLU A 117 16.58 5.08 4.40
CA GLU A 117 16.71 6.34 3.69
C GLU A 117 15.35 7.04 3.68
N LYS A 118 15.35 8.37 3.77
CA LYS A 118 14.09 9.13 3.70
C LYS A 118 13.35 8.75 2.42
N LEU A 119 12.02 8.62 2.52
CA LEU A 119 11.19 8.31 1.38
C LEU A 119 11.42 9.36 0.28
N ASN A 120 11.89 8.91 -0.88
CA ASN A 120 12.04 9.74 -2.06
C ASN A 120 11.20 9.15 -3.19
N PRO A 121 10.05 9.76 -3.53
CA PRO A 121 9.18 9.29 -4.61
C PRO A 121 9.86 9.21 -5.99
N HIS A 122 10.96 9.94 -6.20
CA HIS A 122 11.72 9.90 -7.46
C HIS A 122 12.81 8.81 -7.45
N ASN A 123 13.05 8.17 -6.31
CA ASN A 123 14.00 7.07 -6.19
C ASN A 123 13.31 5.74 -6.52
N ILE A 124 13.43 5.32 -7.77
CA ILE A 124 12.89 4.04 -8.27
C ILE A 124 13.43 2.81 -7.53
N CYS A 125 14.57 2.92 -6.85
CA CYS A 125 15.12 1.83 -6.04
C CYS A 125 14.33 1.60 -4.73
N GLN A 126 13.45 2.52 -4.33
CA GLN A 126 12.56 2.39 -3.18
C GLN A 126 11.17 1.84 -3.55
N MET A 127 11.00 1.41 -4.81
CA MET A 127 9.73 0.91 -5.36
C MET A 127 9.74 -0.62 -5.40
N PHE A 128 8.74 -1.22 -4.75
CA PHE A 128 8.64 -2.67 -4.63
C PHE A 128 7.28 -3.17 -5.12
N GLU A 129 7.32 -4.13 -6.04
CA GLU A 129 6.14 -4.86 -6.47
C GLU A 129 5.85 -5.98 -5.47
N ILE A 130 4.62 -6.03 -4.99
CA ILE A 130 4.13 -7.05 -4.08
C ILE A 130 3.22 -8.00 -4.84
N PHE A 131 3.48 -9.30 -4.73
CA PHE A 131 2.68 -10.31 -5.41
C PHE A 131 2.30 -11.44 -4.46
N LYS A 132 1.16 -12.06 -4.76
CA LYS A 132 0.67 -13.24 -4.03
C LYS A 132 1.34 -14.50 -4.57
N THR A 133 1.81 -15.34 -3.67
CA THR A 133 2.26 -16.70 -3.94
C THR A 133 1.07 -17.66 -4.01
N ARG A 134 1.30 -18.89 -4.51
CA ARG A 134 0.27 -19.95 -4.59
C ARG A 134 -0.35 -20.33 -3.24
N THR A 135 0.29 -19.98 -2.12
CA THR A 135 -0.12 -20.36 -0.77
C THR A 135 -0.83 -19.25 0.00
N SER A 136 -1.38 -18.24 -0.69
CA SER A 136 -2.01 -17.06 -0.07
C SER A 136 -1.07 -16.29 0.88
N ARG A 137 0.23 -16.38 0.61
CA ARG A 137 1.29 -15.56 1.21
C ARG A 137 1.78 -14.54 0.19
N PHE A 138 2.53 -13.55 0.62
CA PHE A 138 3.08 -12.51 -0.24
C PHE A 138 4.59 -12.66 -0.42
N SER A 139 5.10 -12.02 -1.46
CA SER A 139 6.52 -11.84 -1.73
C SER A 139 6.70 -10.47 -2.39
N ALA A 140 7.91 -9.94 -2.29
CA ALA A 140 8.24 -8.65 -2.89
C ALA A 140 9.40 -8.82 -3.87
N ARG A 141 9.42 -7.99 -4.91
CA ARG A 141 10.60 -7.77 -5.74
C ARG A 141 10.79 -6.29 -5.99
N SER A 142 12.03 -5.89 -6.21
CA SER A 142 12.32 -4.51 -6.62
C SER A 142 11.84 -4.28 -8.05
N VAL A 143 11.26 -3.10 -8.27
CA VAL A 143 10.89 -2.64 -9.62
C VAL A 143 12.14 -2.30 -10.44
N HIS A 144 13.21 -1.84 -9.77
CA HIS A 144 14.48 -1.50 -10.40
C HIS A 144 15.57 -2.54 -10.06
N PRO A 145 16.46 -2.94 -10.99
CA PRO A 145 17.50 -3.95 -10.72
C PRO A 145 18.40 -3.64 -9.52
N GLU A 146 18.76 -2.37 -9.34
CA GLU A 146 19.59 -1.89 -8.22
C GLU A 146 18.80 -1.62 -6.93
N GLY A 147 17.48 -1.76 -6.97
CA GLY A 147 16.66 -1.59 -5.78
C GLY A 147 16.76 -2.81 -4.88
N ILE A 148 17.10 -2.59 -3.62
CA ILE A 148 17.27 -3.66 -2.64
C ILE A 148 16.14 -3.53 -1.62
N PRO A 149 15.20 -4.49 -1.56
CA PRO A 149 14.14 -4.47 -0.56
C PRO A 149 14.70 -4.49 0.87
N PRO A 150 13.98 -3.93 1.85
CA PRO A 150 14.26 -4.18 3.26
C PRO A 150 14.36 -5.68 3.53
N LYS A 151 15.26 -6.10 4.43
CA LYS A 151 15.58 -7.52 4.67
C LYS A 151 14.34 -8.40 4.83
N PHE A 152 13.36 -7.95 5.62
CA PHE A 152 12.12 -8.67 5.89
C PHE A 152 11.21 -8.89 4.67
N LEU A 153 11.44 -8.17 3.57
CA LEU A 153 10.74 -8.36 2.29
C LEU A 153 11.53 -9.18 1.27
N ARG A 154 12.84 -9.41 1.49
CA ARG A 154 13.67 -10.24 0.60
C ARG A 154 13.29 -11.71 0.69
N GLU A 155 12.82 -12.15 1.85
CA GLU A 155 12.30 -13.50 2.04
C GLU A 155 10.96 -13.68 1.34
N GLN A 156 10.70 -14.90 0.87
CA GLN A 156 9.43 -15.25 0.24
C GLN A 156 8.44 -15.83 1.24
N GLY A 157 7.14 -15.64 0.97
CA GLY A 157 6.09 -16.31 1.72
C GLY A 157 5.74 -15.68 3.07
N TRP A 158 5.92 -14.37 3.22
CA TRP A 158 5.46 -13.65 4.41
C TRP A 158 3.93 -13.41 4.39
N ARG A 159 3.37 -13.12 5.56
CA ARG A 159 1.94 -12.83 5.76
C ARG A 159 1.78 -11.42 6.31
N ILE A 160 0.61 -10.81 6.07
CA ILE A 160 0.25 -9.54 6.69
C ILE A 160 -0.85 -9.76 7.71
N ASN A 161 -0.56 -9.36 8.94
CA ASN A 161 -1.58 -9.08 9.93
C ASN A 161 -1.76 -7.56 9.98
N HIS A 162 -2.97 -7.04 10.10
CA HIS A 162 -3.13 -5.61 10.35
C HIS A 162 -3.42 -5.34 11.83
N LEU A 163 -2.79 -4.31 12.38
CA LEU A 163 -3.11 -3.82 13.72
C LEU A 163 -4.42 -3.04 13.66
N LYS A 164 -5.22 -3.10 14.73
CA LYS A 164 -6.41 -2.23 14.88
C LYS A 164 -6.05 -0.74 14.98
N THR A 165 -4.76 -0.39 14.99
CA THR A 165 -4.30 0.99 15.07
C THR A 165 -4.65 1.73 13.78
N LYS A 166 -5.66 2.58 13.88
CA LYS A 166 -6.09 3.49 12.81
C LYS A 166 -5.10 4.65 12.72
N ILE A 167 -4.62 4.90 11.51
CA ILE A 167 -3.88 6.11 11.19
C ILE A 167 -4.88 7.16 10.75
N MET A 168 -4.82 8.33 11.38
CA MET A 168 -5.53 9.50 10.90
C MET A 168 -4.76 10.07 9.71
N ILE A 169 -5.28 9.86 8.51
CA ILE A 169 -4.77 10.50 7.29
C ILE A 169 -5.36 11.90 7.28
N GLY A 170 -4.52 12.89 7.54
CA GLY A 170 -4.90 14.30 7.45
C GLY A 170 -5.03 14.78 6.01
N GLU A 171 -5.51 16.01 5.85
CA GLU A 171 -5.49 16.71 4.57
C GLU A 171 -4.03 16.94 4.14
N ALA A 172 -3.74 16.71 2.86
CA ALA A 172 -2.39 16.88 2.33
C ALA A 172 -2.09 18.36 2.06
N ASP A 173 -0.92 18.83 2.51
CA ASP A 173 -0.42 20.17 2.18
C ASP A 173 -0.27 20.34 0.66
N GLY A 174 -0.67 21.49 0.14
CA GLY A 174 -0.67 21.78 -1.31
C GLY A 174 -2.02 21.53 -2.01
N LEU A 175 -3.08 21.23 -1.26
CA LEU A 175 -4.44 21.20 -1.80
C LEU A 175 -4.87 22.61 -2.23
N ASN A 176 -5.09 22.82 -3.53
CA ASN A 176 -5.76 24.04 -4.00
C ASN A 176 -7.28 23.89 -3.81
N SER A 177 -7.74 24.25 -2.61
CA SER A 177 -9.15 24.15 -2.21
C SER A 177 -10.08 24.94 -3.15
N VAL A 178 -9.62 26.09 -3.66
CA VAL A 178 -10.37 26.93 -4.61
C VAL A 178 -10.61 26.18 -5.92
N LEU A 179 -9.57 25.60 -6.54
CA LEU A 179 -9.71 24.80 -7.77
C LEU A 179 -10.59 23.57 -7.57
N ARG A 180 -10.52 22.91 -6.41
CA ARG A 180 -11.39 21.75 -6.11
C ARG A 180 -12.83 22.12 -5.80
N SER A 181 -13.09 23.35 -5.34
CA SER A 181 -14.44 23.86 -5.15
C SER A 181 -15.11 24.27 -6.47
N GLN A 182 -14.34 24.39 -7.56
CA GLN A 182 -14.88 24.67 -8.87
C GLN A 182 -15.58 23.42 -9.40
N LEU A 183 -16.89 23.55 -9.61
CA LEU A 183 -17.67 22.55 -10.30
C LEU A 183 -17.23 22.50 -11.77
N PRO A 184 -17.19 21.31 -12.40
CA PRO A 184 -16.97 21.22 -13.82
C PRO A 184 -18.06 22.00 -14.56
N ASP A 185 -17.66 22.67 -15.65
CA ASP A 185 -18.56 23.51 -16.42
C ASP A 185 -19.66 22.64 -17.05
N PHE A 186 -20.93 22.92 -16.75
CA PHE A 186 -22.07 22.07 -17.15
C PHE A 186 -22.49 22.25 -18.62
N TYR A 187 -21.81 23.12 -19.37
CA TYR A 187 -22.03 23.33 -20.80
C TYR A 187 -21.15 22.38 -21.62
N PHE A 188 -21.59 21.13 -21.75
CA PHE A 188 -20.98 20.17 -22.67
C PHE A 188 -21.93 19.85 -23.85
N PRO A 189 -21.41 19.70 -25.08
CA PRO A 189 -22.21 19.22 -26.20
C PRO A 189 -22.79 17.82 -25.88
N LEU A 190 -24.07 17.60 -26.20
CA LEU A 190 -24.72 16.28 -26.03
C LEU A 190 -24.07 15.15 -26.85
N SER A 191 -23.12 15.47 -27.73
CA SER A 191 -22.37 14.51 -28.55
C SER A 191 -21.13 13.93 -27.85
N THR A 192 -20.81 14.36 -26.63
CA THR A 192 -19.65 13.86 -25.87
C THR A 192 -20.09 13.04 -24.67
N GLU A 193 -19.64 11.78 -24.60
CA GLU A 193 -19.97 10.88 -23.49
C GLU A 193 -19.30 11.27 -22.15
N HIS A 194 -18.28 12.13 -22.18
CA HIS A 194 -17.50 12.54 -21.00
C HIS A 194 -17.18 14.04 -21.03
N SER A 195 -17.15 14.67 -19.85
CA SER A 195 -16.71 16.06 -19.68
C SER A 195 -15.18 16.20 -19.80
N LYS A 196 -14.71 17.39 -20.19
CA LYS A 196 -13.27 17.70 -20.23
C LYS A 196 -12.67 17.60 -18.83
N SER A 197 -11.55 16.91 -18.69
CA SER A 197 -10.87 16.81 -17.39
C SER A 197 -10.25 18.15 -17.00
N VAL A 198 -10.47 18.56 -15.76
CA VAL A 198 -9.78 19.69 -15.14
C VAL A 198 -8.58 19.12 -14.40
N THR A 199 -7.38 19.48 -14.83
CA THR A 199 -6.14 19.07 -14.15
C THR A 199 -5.91 20.02 -12.96
N VAL A 200 -5.84 19.47 -11.75
CA VAL A 200 -5.60 20.26 -10.53
C VAL A 200 -4.25 19.87 -9.95
N GLY A 201 -3.21 20.65 -10.29
CA GLY A 201 -1.84 20.44 -9.84
C GLY A 201 -0.82 20.88 -10.89
N LYS A 202 0.34 21.39 -10.47
CA LYS A 202 1.51 21.67 -11.29
C LYS A 202 2.65 20.76 -10.85
#